data_AF-A0A2D6M6N9-F1
#
_entry.id   AF-A0A2D6M6N9-F1
#
_cell.length_a   1.000
_cell.length_b   1.000
_cell.length_c   1.000
_cell.angle_alpha   90.00
_cell.angle_beta   90.00
_cell.angle_gamma   90.00
#
_symmetry.space_group_name_H-M   'P 1'
#
loop_
_entity.id
_entity.type
_entity.pdbx_description
1 polymer ?
#
loop_
_entity_poly.entity_id
_entity_poly.type
_entity_poly.pdbx_seq_one_letter_code
_entity_poly.pdbx_strand_id
1 'polypeptide(L)'
;MPTFVMLIAAYGICFGFMNKLPFLYARRPFLDALLSCSFCMGFHSGVAVWLLAHLSGYLPWGGPFYFELPLWGLASAAFCYAVDTLLRAVESHTHSEEYLEDYEKADPQWLPEGMEHLGADSSRFGEA
;
A
#
# COMPACT_ATOMS: atom_id res chain seq x y z
N MET A 1 3.83 -14.12 20.33
CA MET A 1 4.57 -14.18 19.05
C MET A 1 3.74 -14.52 17.78
N PRO A 2 2.38 -14.61 17.76
CA PRO A 2 1.67 -14.89 16.49
C PRO A 2 1.15 -13.65 15.73
N THR A 3 0.70 -12.57 16.40
CA THR A 3 -0.09 -11.51 15.74
C THR A 3 0.71 -10.71 14.70
N PHE A 4 1.91 -10.27 15.03
CA PHE A 4 2.75 -9.49 14.10
C PHE A 4 3.19 -10.32 12.89
N VAL A 5 3.53 -11.60 13.10
CA VAL A 5 3.87 -12.53 12.01
C VAL A 5 2.66 -12.75 11.09
N MET A 6 1.46 -12.86 11.67
CA MET A 6 0.22 -12.95 10.89
C MET A 6 -0.08 -11.66 10.11
N LEU A 7 0.19 -10.48 10.67
CA LEU A 7 0.08 -9.20 9.95
C LEU A 7 1.05 -9.13 8.78
N ILE A 8 2.31 -9.53 8.98
CA ILE A 8 3.31 -9.61 7.90
C ILE A 8 2.89 -10.62 6.84
N ALA A 9 2.38 -11.79 7.24
CA ALA A 9 1.90 -12.80 6.31
C ALA A 9 0.70 -12.30 5.49
N ALA A 10 -0.24 -11.60 6.13
CA ALA A 10 -1.38 -10.98 5.46
C ALA A 10 -0.92 -9.91 4.47
N TYR A 11 0.03 -9.06 4.87
CA TYR A 11 0.64 -8.09 3.98
C TYR A 11 1.35 -8.74 2.79
N GLY A 12 2.14 -9.79 3.01
CA GLY A 12 2.81 -10.52 1.94
C GLY A 12 1.83 -11.14 0.93
N ILE A 13 0.70 -11.66 1.40
CA ILE A 13 -0.40 -12.11 0.55
C ILE A 13 -1.00 -10.93 -0.21
N CYS A 14 -1.38 -9.85 0.47
CA CYS A 14 -1.93 -8.64 -0.13
C CYS A 14 -1.03 -8.10 -1.26
N PHE A 15 0.23 -7.86 -0.95
CA PHE A 15 1.25 -7.39 -1.89
C PHE A 15 1.44 -8.37 -3.06
N GLY A 16 1.49 -9.67 -2.79
CA GLY A 16 1.64 -10.69 -3.82
C GLY A 16 0.47 -10.73 -4.80
N PHE A 17 -0.77 -10.62 -4.29
CA PHE A 17 -1.96 -10.56 -5.13
C PHE A 17 -1.98 -9.30 -5.99
N MET A 18 -1.63 -8.14 -5.43
CA MET A 18 -1.64 -6.87 -6.16
C MET A 18 -0.51 -6.75 -7.18
N ASN A 19 0.67 -7.32 -6.93
CA ASN A 19 1.85 -7.08 -7.79
C ASN A 19 2.27 -8.26 -8.67
N LYS A 20 2.02 -9.51 -8.24
CA LYS A 20 2.59 -10.71 -8.89
C LYS A 20 1.58 -11.60 -9.60
N LEU A 21 0.29 -11.27 -9.57
CA LEU A 21 -0.75 -12.06 -10.23
C LEU A 21 -1.46 -11.27 -11.34
N PRO A 22 -0.72 -10.78 -12.38
CA PRO A 22 -1.32 -10.02 -13.47
C PRO A 22 -2.40 -10.81 -14.24
N PHE A 23 -2.38 -12.15 -14.16
CA PHE A 23 -3.38 -13.01 -14.80
C PHE A 23 -4.77 -12.97 -14.14
N LEU A 24 -4.89 -12.43 -12.92
CA LEU A 24 -6.16 -12.26 -12.23
C LEU A 24 -6.88 -10.99 -12.65
N TYR A 25 -6.15 -10.00 -13.17
CA TYR A 25 -6.73 -8.76 -13.67
C TYR A 25 -7.56 -9.01 -14.93
N ALA A 26 -8.61 -8.21 -15.12
CA ALA A 26 -9.53 -8.26 -16.26
C ALA A 26 -10.35 -9.56 -16.41
N ARG A 27 -10.29 -10.47 -15.42
CA ARG A 27 -11.12 -11.69 -15.39
C ARG A 27 -12.53 -11.41 -14.89
N ARG A 28 -12.66 -10.61 -13.83
CA ARG A 28 -13.93 -10.28 -13.16
C ARG A 28 -13.85 -8.87 -12.57
N PRO A 29 -14.87 -8.02 -12.76
CA PRO A 29 -14.86 -6.64 -12.28
C PRO A 29 -14.74 -6.55 -10.74
N PHE A 30 -15.27 -7.54 -10.02
CA PHE A 30 -15.13 -7.62 -8.57
C PHE A 30 -13.67 -7.83 -8.12
N LEU A 31 -12.92 -8.68 -8.82
CA LEU A 31 -11.51 -8.94 -8.48
C LEU A 31 -10.66 -7.71 -8.79
N ASP A 32 -10.94 -7.00 -9.88
CA ASP A 32 -10.23 -5.78 -10.23
C ASP A 32 -10.45 -4.68 -9.17
N ALA A 33 -11.69 -4.54 -8.66
CA ALA A 33 -12.00 -3.64 -7.55
C ALA A 33 -11.30 -4.05 -6.24
N LEU A 34 -11.16 -5.36 -6.00
CA LEU A 34 -10.47 -5.87 -4.81
C LEU A 34 -8.96 -5.61 -4.88
N LEU A 35 -8.35 -5.94 -6.03
CA LEU A 35 -6.91 -5.86 -6.28
C LEU A 35 -6.41 -4.42 -6.46
N SER A 36 -7.30 -3.47 -6.73
CA SER A 36 -6.95 -2.04 -6.80
C SER A 36 -6.92 -1.35 -5.43
N CYS A 37 -7.51 -1.94 -4.40
CA CYS A 37 -7.63 -1.34 -3.08
C CYS A 37 -6.86 -2.15 -2.03
N SER A 38 -5.74 -1.61 -1.56
CA SER A 38 -4.90 -2.25 -0.53
C SER A 38 -5.65 -2.45 0.80
N PHE A 39 -6.61 -1.59 1.12
CA PHE A 39 -7.47 -1.76 2.29
C PHE A 39 -8.39 -2.98 2.15
N CYS A 40 -9.07 -3.13 1.02
CA CYS A 40 -9.95 -4.28 0.75
C CYS A 40 -9.16 -5.59 0.70
N MET A 41 -8.09 -5.62 -0.09
CA MET A 41 -7.24 -6.81 -0.20
C MET A 41 -6.56 -7.14 1.14
N GLY A 42 -6.17 -6.12 1.92
CA GLY A 42 -5.65 -6.26 3.28
C GLY A 42 -6.66 -6.87 4.27
N PHE A 43 -7.94 -6.51 4.14
CA PHE A 43 -9.02 -7.13 4.92
C PHE A 43 -9.16 -8.63 4.60
N HIS A 44 -9.30 -8.97 3.31
CA HIS A 44 -9.51 -10.35 2.88
C HIS A 44 -8.30 -11.25 3.15
N SER A 45 -7.09 -10.75 2.93
CA SER A 45 -5.85 -11.46 3.27
C SER A 45 -5.73 -11.70 4.77
N GLY A 46 -6.09 -10.71 5.61
CA GLY A 46 -6.13 -10.86 7.06
C GLY A 46 -7.10 -11.95 7.52
N VAL A 47 -8.32 -11.95 6.97
CA VAL A 47 -9.31 -13.01 7.23
C VAL A 47 -8.79 -14.38 6.79
N ALA A 48 -8.15 -14.47 5.63
CA ALA A 48 -7.59 -15.73 5.13
C ALA A 48 -6.48 -16.28 6.04
N VAL A 49 -5.54 -15.43 6.49
CA VAL A 49 -4.48 -15.82 7.43
C VAL A 49 -5.05 -16.24 8.78
N TRP A 50 -6.03 -15.49 9.29
CA TRP A 50 -6.69 -15.81 10.54
C TRP A 50 -7.42 -17.17 10.48
N LEU A 51 -8.14 -17.44 9.39
CA LEU A 51 -8.79 -18.73 9.15
C LEU A 51 -7.76 -19.85 9.05
N LEU A 52 -6.67 -19.65 8.32
CA LEU A 52 -5.61 -20.65 8.17
C LEU A 52 -4.96 -20.99 9.52
N ALA A 53 -4.75 -19.99 10.38
CA ALA A 53 -4.20 -20.19 11.72
C ALA A 53 -5.13 -21.02 12.63
N HIS A 54 -6.45 -20.83 12.52
CA HIS A 54 -7.43 -21.63 13.27
C HIS A 54 -7.57 -23.05 12.71
N LEU A 55 -7.59 -23.20 11.38
CA LEU A 55 -7.70 -24.49 10.70
C LEU A 55 -6.47 -25.37 10.92
N SER A 56 -5.29 -24.77 11.05
CA SER A 56 -4.04 -25.49 11.36
C SER A 56 -3.90 -25.88 12.83
N GLY A 57 -4.86 -25.50 13.69
CA GLY A 57 -4.79 -25.74 15.14
C GLY A 57 -3.79 -24.84 15.87
N TYR A 58 -3.26 -23.81 15.20
CA TYR A 58 -2.30 -22.87 15.78
C TYR A 58 -2.97 -21.90 16.77
N LEU A 59 -4.24 -21.59 16.55
CA LEU A 59 -5.10 -20.82 17.46
C LEU A 59 -6.29 -21.68 17.91
N PRO A 60 -6.55 -21.77 19.24
CA PRO A 60 -7.73 -22.46 19.73
C PRO A 60 -9.00 -21.68 19.41
N TRP A 61 -10.07 -22.39 19.06
CA TRP A 61 -11.41 -21.82 18.88
C TRP A 61 -12.00 -21.48 20.26
N GLY A 62 -11.66 -20.29 20.79
CA GLY A 62 -12.00 -19.90 22.16
C GLY A 62 -12.95 -18.70 22.29
N GLY A 63 -13.03 -17.84 21.26
CA GLY A 63 -13.77 -16.58 21.30
C GLY A 63 -15.01 -16.52 20.41
N PRO A 64 -15.81 -15.44 20.52
CA PRO A 64 -16.96 -15.21 19.66
C PRO A 64 -16.48 -14.89 18.23
N PHE A 65 -16.48 -15.91 17.37
CA PHE A 65 -16.06 -15.87 15.96
C PHE A 65 -16.53 -14.61 15.20
N TYR A 66 -17.76 -14.18 15.45
CA TYR A 66 -18.40 -13.06 14.76
C TYR A 66 -17.75 -11.70 15.04
N PHE A 67 -17.06 -11.53 16.17
CA PHE A 67 -16.34 -10.29 16.50
C PHE A 67 -14.87 -10.37 16.15
N GLU A 68 -14.24 -11.53 16.34
CA GLU A 68 -12.81 -11.70 16.08
C GLU A 68 -12.48 -11.57 14.60
N LEU A 69 -13.28 -12.18 13.71
CA LEU A 69 -13.03 -12.16 12.27
C LEU A 69 -13.03 -10.76 11.65
N PRO A 70 -14.07 -9.91 11.83
CA PRO A 70 -14.05 -8.55 11.28
C PRO A 70 -13.00 -7.67 11.95
N LEU A 71 -12.74 -7.86 13.26
CA LEU A 71 -11.70 -7.11 13.96
C LEU A 71 -10.31 -7.42 13.39
N TRP A 72 -10.02 -8.69 13.12
CA TRP A 72 -8.78 -9.09 12.47
C TRP A 72 -8.69 -8.55 11.04
N GLY A 73 -9.75 -8.70 10.25
CA GLY A 73 -9.80 -8.13 8.91
C GLY A 73 -9.49 -6.63 8.92
N LEU A 74 -10.10 -5.85 9.83
CA LEU A 74 -9.84 -4.41 9.95
C LEU A 74 -8.43 -4.10 10.41
N ALA A 75 -7.88 -4.83 11.38
CA ALA A 75 -6.51 -4.66 11.84
C ALA A 75 -5.50 -4.91 10.71
N SER A 76 -5.73 -5.97 9.92
CA SER A 76 -4.91 -6.29 8.75
C SER A 76 -5.04 -5.24 7.64
N ALA A 77 -6.26 -4.77 7.37
CA ALA A 77 -6.52 -3.71 6.39
C ALA A 77 -5.79 -2.41 6.76
N ALA A 78 -5.90 -1.98 8.02
CA ALA A 78 -5.20 -0.81 8.53
C ALA A 78 -3.68 -0.96 8.45
N PHE A 79 -3.16 -2.13 8.82
CA PHE A 79 -1.73 -2.42 8.72
C PHE A 79 -1.22 -2.39 7.28
N CYS A 80 -1.89 -3.08 6.35
CA CYS A 80 -1.49 -3.10 4.94
C CYS A 80 -1.52 -1.69 4.33
N TYR A 81 -2.58 -0.92 4.63
CA TYR A 81 -2.69 0.46 4.18
C TYR A 81 -1.58 1.37 4.75
N ALA A 82 -1.25 1.22 6.03
CA ALA A 82 -0.17 1.97 6.66
C ALA A 82 1.20 1.64 6.06
N VAL A 83 1.48 0.36 5.81
CA VAL A 83 2.74 -0.07 5.17
C VAL A 83 2.84 0.44 3.73
N ASP A 84 1.77 0.33 2.94
CA ASP A 84 1.76 0.86 1.57
C ASP A 84 1.92 2.39 1.55
N THR A 85 1.29 3.09 2.50
CA THR A 85 1.46 4.55 2.63
C THR A 85 2.91 4.90 2.97
N LEU A 86 3.54 4.14 3.88
CA LEU A 86 4.94 4.33 4.24
C LEU A 86 5.87 4.06 3.05
N LEU A 87 5.63 2.99 2.29
CA LEU A 87 6.42 2.67 1.10
C LEU A 87 6.31 3.78 0.05
N ARG A 88 5.10 4.28 -0.21
CA ARG A 88 4.90 5.42 -1.12
C ARG A 88 5.64 6.67 -0.65
N ALA A 89 5.66 6.93 0.67
CA ALA A 89 6.39 8.06 1.23
C ALA A 89 7.91 7.89 1.01
N VAL A 90 8.46 6.69 1.24
CA VAL A 90 9.87 6.38 1.01
C VAL A 90 10.24 6.47 -0.48
N GLU A 91 9.40 5.96 -1.36
CA GLU A 91 9.57 6.05 -2.82
C GLU A 91 9.57 7.51 -3.28
N SER A 92 8.64 8.33 -2.76
CA SER A 92 8.57 9.75 -3.11
C SER A 92 9.81 10.53 -2.66
N HIS A 93 10.41 10.15 -1.51
CA HIS A 93 11.62 10.80 -1.03
C HIS A 93 12.83 10.43 -1.88
N THR A 94 12.98 9.14 -2.19
CA THR A 94 14.08 8.63 -3.05
C THR A 94 14.06 9.28 -4.43
N HIS A 95 12.88 9.37 -5.06
CA HIS A 95 12.78 9.99 -6.38
C HIS A 95 13.01 11.50 -6.34
N SER A 96 12.65 12.19 -5.26
CA SER A 96 12.90 13.63 -5.15
C SER A 96 14.39 13.98 -5.16
N GLU A 97 15.25 13.13 -4.59
CA GLU A 97 16.71 13.33 -4.61
C GLU A 97 17.29 13.05 -6.01
N GLU A 98 16.82 12.00 -6.69
CA GLU A 98 17.26 11.65 -8.05
C GLU A 98 16.88 12.74 -9.07
N TYR A 99 15.65 13.28 -9.01
CA TYR A 99 15.23 14.38 -9.88
C TYR A 99 16.02 15.68 -9.63
N LEU A 100 16.40 15.96 -8.38
CA LEU A 100 17.20 17.14 -8.05
C LEU A 100 18.64 17.00 -8.57
N GLU A 101 19.24 15.81 -8.44
CA GLU A 101 20.56 15.55 -9.02
C GLU A 101 20.56 15.65 -10.55
N ASP A 102 19.54 15.12 -11.20
CA ASP A 102 19.40 15.20 -12.67
C ASP A 102 19.15 16.65 -13.13
N TYR A 103 18.38 17.43 -12.37
CA TYR A 103 18.16 18.86 -12.65
C TYR A 103 19.43 19.69 -12.44
N GLU A 104 20.23 19.38 -11.42
CA GLU A 104 21.50 20.07 -11.15
C GLU A 104 22.60 19.70 -12.18
N LYS A 105 22.59 18.47 -12.70
CA LYS A 105 23.51 18.01 -13.76
C LYS A 105 23.06 18.43 -15.16
N ALA A 106 21.78 18.76 -15.36
CA ALA A 106 21.29 19.27 -16.63
C ALA A 106 21.89 20.66 -16.89
N ASP A 107 22.84 20.72 -17.84
CA ASP A 107 23.39 21.97 -18.36
C ASP A 107 22.22 22.90 -18.77
N PRO A 108 22.13 24.15 -18.26
CA PRO A 108 20.99 25.06 -18.48
C PRO A 108 20.69 25.40 -19.95
N GLN A 109 21.45 24.86 -20.89
CA GLN A 109 21.29 25.06 -22.34
C GLN A 109 19.97 24.54 -22.93
N TRP A 110 19.18 23.76 -22.18
CA TRP A 110 17.85 23.27 -22.60
C TRP A 110 16.66 24.07 -22.03
N LEU A 111 16.89 25.10 -21.22
CA LEU A 111 15.80 26.00 -20.83
C LEU A 111 15.38 26.81 -22.07
N PRO A 112 14.15 26.67 -22.58
CA PRO A 112 13.69 27.51 -23.67
C PRO A 112 13.79 28.97 -23.23
N GLU A 113 14.47 29.80 -24.02
CA GLU A 113 14.53 31.26 -23.84
C GLU A 113 13.09 31.79 -23.68
N GLY A 114 12.70 32.13 -22.44
CA GLY A 114 11.33 32.61 -22.13
C GLY A 114 10.66 32.07 -20.86
N MET A 115 11.28 31.14 -20.11
CA MET A 115 10.69 30.63 -18.85
C MET A 115 11.07 31.41 -17.57
N GLU A 116 11.68 32.60 -17.69
CA GLU A 116 12.11 33.43 -16.55
C GLU A 116 10.96 34.03 -15.70
N HIS A 117 9.69 33.83 -16.08
CA HIS A 117 8.55 34.47 -15.43
C HIS A 117 7.60 33.55 -14.65
N LEU A 118 7.89 32.25 -14.53
CA LEU A 118 7.04 31.32 -13.76
C LEU A 118 7.52 31.05 -12.32
N GLY A 119 8.67 31.59 -11.94
CA GLY A 119 9.22 31.46 -10.59
C GLY A 119 8.78 32.55 -9.62
N ALA A 120 7.50 32.63 -9.25
CA ALA A 120 7.07 33.52 -8.13
C ALA A 120 5.66 33.25 -7.57
N ASP A 121 5.14 32.02 -7.51
CA ASP A 121 3.93 31.79 -6.71
C ASP A 121 3.98 30.49 -5.89
N SER A 122 4.91 30.45 -4.94
CA SER A 122 5.00 29.44 -3.89
C SER A 122 3.95 29.62 -2.77
N SER A 123 2.99 30.56 -2.92
CA SER A 123 2.05 30.92 -1.85
C SER A 123 0.75 30.11 -1.81
N ARG A 124 0.49 29.22 -2.79
CA ARG A 124 -0.80 28.52 -2.92
C ARG A 124 -0.92 27.11 -2.32
N PHE A 125 0.12 26.57 -1.70
CA PHE A 125 0.10 25.20 -1.14
C PHE A 125 -0.02 25.12 0.38
N GLY A 126 -0.49 26.19 1.03
CA GLY A 126 -0.49 26.31 2.49
C GLY A 126 -1.85 26.35 3.18
N GLU A 127 -2.91 25.71 2.69
CA GLU A 127 -4.16 25.55 3.46
C GLU A 127 -4.85 24.21 3.17
N ALA A 128 -4.60 23.21 4.02
CA ALA A 128 -5.51 22.10 4.30
C ALA A 128 -5.17 21.47 5.66
#